data_AF-A0A1D6K3S1-F1
#
_entry.id   AF-A0A1D6K3S1-F1
#
_cell.length_a   1.000
_cell.length_b   1.000
_cell.length_c   1.000
_cell.angle_alpha   90.00
_cell.angle_beta   90.00
_cell.angle_gamma   90.00
#
_symmetry.space_group_name_H-M   'P 1'
#
loop_
_entity.id
_entity.type
_entity.pdbx_description
1 polymer ?
#
loop_
_entity_poly.entity_id
_entity_poly.type
_entity_poly.pdbx_seq_one_letter_code
_entity_poly.pdbx_strand_id
1 'polypeptide(L)'
;MSFFFRMASRLRPSTPEEVVRSIKDSFLALHTRTHAKALEEVEKNMSSLRLLIFGDGEVEPNEEQVLQITLEICKEDVISLIVQDLPSLGWGVR
;
A
#
# COMPACT_ATOMS: atom_id res chain seq x y z
N MET A 1 -3.06 -13.10 -20.67
CA MET A 1 -2.43 -11.94 -21.34
C MET A 1 -3.25 -10.63 -21.30
N SER A 2 -4.39 -10.48 -20.59
CA SER A 2 -5.17 -9.21 -20.64
C SER A 2 -5.77 -8.72 -19.33
N PHE A 3 -5.53 -9.40 -18.20
CA PHE A 3 -5.95 -8.91 -16.88
C PHE A 3 -4.90 -8.02 -16.21
N PHE A 4 -3.62 -8.22 -16.51
CA PHE A 4 -2.51 -7.47 -15.92
C PHE A 4 -2.41 -6.02 -16.43
N PHE A 5 -2.58 -5.81 -17.74
CA PHE A 5 -2.65 -4.45 -18.31
C PHE A 5 -3.85 -3.64 -17.81
N ARG A 6 -4.95 -4.30 -17.39
CA ARG A 6 -6.12 -3.64 -16.81
C ARG A 6 -5.91 -3.19 -15.36
N MET A 7 -4.97 -3.78 -14.62
CA MET A 7 -4.61 -3.37 -13.26
C MET A 7 -3.54 -2.27 -13.28
N ALA A 8 -2.56 -2.37 -14.19
CA ALA A 8 -1.62 -1.27 -14.47
C ALA A 8 -2.34 0.00 -14.97
N SER A 9 -3.52 -0.13 -15.58
CA SER A 9 -4.36 0.99 -16.00
C SER A 9 -5.30 1.51 -14.89
N ARG A 10 -5.45 0.79 -13.76
CA ARG A 10 -6.26 1.21 -12.59
C ARG A 10 -5.41 1.76 -11.46
N LEU A 11 -4.14 1.35 -11.38
CA LEU A 11 -3.10 2.14 -10.76
C LEU A 11 -2.86 3.32 -11.70
N ARG A 12 -3.61 4.41 -11.50
CA ARG A 12 -3.14 5.73 -11.94
C ARG A 12 -1.64 5.82 -11.57
N PRO A 13 -0.75 6.47 -12.35
CA PRO A 13 0.60 6.75 -11.90
C PRO A 13 0.49 7.69 -10.69
N SER A 14 0.18 7.10 -9.55
CA SER A 14 0.05 7.76 -8.28
C SER A 14 1.48 7.94 -7.82
N THR A 15 1.83 9.21 -7.62
CA THR A 15 3.14 9.57 -7.10
C THR A 15 3.39 8.76 -5.82
N PRO A 16 4.65 8.49 -5.46
CA PRO A 16 4.99 7.85 -4.18
C PRO A 16 4.22 8.44 -2.98
N GLU A 17 4.05 9.75 -2.98
CA GLU A 17 3.26 10.49 -2.00
C GLU A 17 1.78 10.08 -1.97
N GLU A 18 1.12 9.96 -3.13
CA GLU A 18 -0.26 9.50 -3.22
C GLU A 18 -0.43 8.06 -2.73
N VAL A 19 0.55 7.19 -3.01
CA VAL A 19 0.54 5.79 -2.54
C VAL A 19 0.59 5.74 -1.01
N VAL A 20 1.54 6.46 -0.41
CA VAL A 20 1.70 6.51 1.06
C VAL A 20 0.48 7.15 1.73
N ARG A 21 -0.06 8.22 1.16
CA ARG A 21 -1.28 8.86 1.65
C ARG A 21 -2.47 7.91 1.60
N SER A 22 -2.65 7.18 0.50
CA SER A 22 -3.72 6.17 0.37
C SER A 22 -3.61 5.06 1.42
N ILE A 23 -2.39 4.59 1.72
CA ILE A 23 -2.15 3.61 2.78
C ILE A 23 -2.56 4.19 4.13
N LYS A 24 -2.06 5.38 4.47
CA LYS A 24 -2.39 6.07 5.72
C LYS A 24 -3.89 6.26 5.90
N ASP A 25 -4.58 6.78 4.88
CA ASP A 25 -6.02 7.00 4.91
C ASP A 25 -6.79 5.68 5.09
N SER A 26 -6.31 4.58 4.52
CA SER A 26 -6.92 3.26 4.72
C SER A 26 -6.77 2.75 6.16
N PHE A 27 -5.63 2.98 6.81
CA PHE A 27 -5.44 2.68 8.23
C PHE A 27 -6.35 3.55 9.11
N LEU A 28 -6.40 4.86 8.88
CA LEU A 28 -7.30 5.75 9.61
C LEU A 28 -8.79 5.40 9.41
N ALA A 29 -9.13 4.86 8.24
CA ALA A 29 -10.48 4.38 7.94
C ALA A 29 -10.88 3.14 8.75
N LEU A 30 -9.93 2.34 9.27
CA LEU A 30 -10.22 1.18 10.14
C LEU A 30 -10.99 1.61 11.39
N HIS A 31 -10.74 2.82 11.89
CA HIS A 31 -11.37 3.35 13.10
C HIS A 31 -12.69 4.09 12.85
N THR A 32 -13.02 4.41 11.59
CA THR A 32 -14.13 5.33 11.27
C THR A 32 -15.19 4.75 10.32
N ARG A 33 -14.86 3.70 9.56
CA ARG A 33 -15.77 3.03 8.61
C ARG A 33 -16.12 1.61 9.04
N THR A 34 -16.98 0.94 8.28
CA THR A 34 -17.25 -0.50 8.44
C THR A 34 -15.95 -1.28 8.32
N HIS A 35 -15.52 -1.89 9.44
CA HIS A 35 -14.24 -2.56 9.62
C HIS A 35 -13.85 -3.48 8.44
N ALA A 36 -14.78 -4.30 7.94
CA ALA A 36 -14.50 -5.25 6.85
C ALA A 36 -14.05 -4.58 5.54
N LYS A 37 -14.69 -3.48 5.14
CA LYS A 37 -14.34 -2.77 3.90
C LYS A 37 -13.03 -1.99 4.04
N ALA A 38 -12.80 -1.41 5.21
CA ALA A 38 -11.55 -0.70 5.49
C ALA A 38 -10.36 -1.67 5.50
N LEU A 39 -10.54 -2.86 6.07
CA LEU A 39 -9.51 -3.90 6.11
C LEU A 39 -9.17 -4.45 4.71
N GLU A 40 -10.16 -4.66 3.84
CA GLU A 40 -9.94 -5.05 2.44
C GLU A 40 -9.09 -4.01 1.68
N GLU A 41 -9.36 -2.71 1.88
CA GLU A 41 -8.56 -1.63 1.27
C GLU A 41 -7.13 -1.58 1.83
N VAL A 42 -6.94 -1.80 3.14
CA VAL A 42 -5.60 -1.90 3.74
C VAL A 42 -4.83 -3.08 3.14
N GLU A 43 -5.45 -4.26 3.04
CA GLU A 43 -4.84 -5.46 2.44
C GLU A 43 -4.41 -5.24 0.99
N LYS A 44 -5.26 -4.59 0.20
CA LYS A 44 -4.99 -4.25 -1.19
C LYS A 44 -3.87 -3.22 -1.34
N ASN A 45 -3.87 -2.19 -0.51
CA ASN A 45 -2.83 -1.16 -0.51
C ASN A 45 -1.46 -1.73 -0.10
N MET A 46 -1.44 -2.58 0.93
CA MET A 46 -0.21 -3.25 1.39
C MET A 46 0.33 -4.24 0.36
N SER A 47 -0.54 -5.00 -0.31
CA SER A 47 -0.15 -5.88 -1.41
C SER A 47 0.44 -5.10 -2.58
N SER A 48 -0.17 -3.96 -2.92
CA SER A 48 0.33 -3.08 -3.97
C SER A 48 1.69 -2.47 -3.60
N LEU A 49 1.87 -2.06 -2.34
CA LEU A 49 3.14 -1.56 -1.83
C LEU A 49 4.25 -2.63 -1.92
N ARG A 50 3.95 -3.88 -1.53
CA ARG A 50 4.91 -4.99 -1.66
C ARG A 50 5.35 -5.18 -3.11
N LEU A 51 4.43 -5.16 -4.07
CA LEU A 51 4.77 -5.27 -5.49
C LEU A 51 5.62 -4.10 -5.98
N LEU A 52 5.37 -2.87 -5.50
CA LEU A 52 6.18 -1.70 -5.87
C LEU A 52 7.61 -1.78 -5.33
N ILE A 53 7.80 -2.37 -4.14
CA ILE A 53 9.11 -2.45 -3.48
C ILE A 53 9.91 -3.67 -3.94
N PHE A 54 9.25 -4.83 -4.08
CA PHE A 54 9.92 -6.10 -4.36
C PHE A 54 9.82 -6.52 -5.83
N GLY A 55 8.99 -5.86 -6.63
CA GLY A 55 8.63 -6.30 -7.97
C GLY A 55 7.66 -7.49 -7.96
N ASP A 56 7.26 -7.91 -9.15
CA ASP A 56 6.39 -9.07 -9.38
C ASP A 56 7.13 -10.27 -10.00
N GLY A 57 8.46 -10.17 -10.15
CA GLY A 57 9.32 -11.16 -10.80
C GLY A 57 9.48 -10.99 -12.31
N GLU A 58 8.61 -10.18 -12.95
CA GLU A 58 8.69 -9.86 -14.38
C GLU A 58 9.21 -8.42 -14.60
N VAL A 59 8.88 -7.52 -13.67
CA VAL A 59 9.32 -6.12 -13.65
C VAL A 59 10.19 -5.88 -12.43
N GLU A 60 11.43 -5.45 -12.67
CA GLU A 60 12.37 -5.08 -11.62
C GLU A 60 11.94 -3.77 -10.95
N PRO A 61 11.96 -3.68 -9.61
CA PRO A 61 11.54 -2.47 -8.90
C PRO A 61 12.46 -1.30 -9.22
N ASN A 62 11.88 -0.12 -9.46
CA ASN A 62 12.66 1.10 -9.70
C ASN A 62 13.23 1.63 -8.37
N GLU A 63 14.56 1.58 -8.22
CA GLU A 63 15.26 2.01 -7.01
C GLU A 63 14.93 3.43 -6.57
N GLU A 64 14.81 4.38 -7.51
CA GLU A 64 14.47 5.78 -7.18
C GLU A 64 13.04 5.90 -6.63
N GLN A 65 12.12 5.14 -7.22
CA GLN A 65 10.74 5.10 -6.76
C GLN A 65 10.63 4.44 -5.38
N VAL A 66 11.36 3.35 -5.15
CA VAL A 66 11.42 2.67 -3.84
C VAL A 66 12.00 3.61 -2.77
N LEU A 67 13.05 4.36 -3.10
CA LEU A 67 13.64 5.35 -2.20
C LEU A 67 12.61 6.44 -1.84
N GLN A 68 11.91 7.00 -2.83
CA GLN A 68 10.89 8.03 -2.58
C GLN A 68 9.74 7.51 -1.72
N ILE A 69 9.23 6.30 -2.00
CA ILE A 69 8.19 5.66 -1.19
C ILE A 69 8.68 5.49 0.25
N THR A 70 9.92 5.03 0.44
CA THR A 70 10.50 4.83 1.77
C THR A 70 10.59 6.14 2.56
N LEU A 71 11.03 7.23 1.91
CA LEU A 71 11.09 8.55 2.52
C LEU A 71 9.71 9.06 2.95
N GLU A 72 8.70 8.90 2.08
CA GLU A 72 7.34 9.35 2.39
C GLU A 72 6.70 8.48 3.50
N ILE A 73 6.92 7.17 3.52
CA ILE A 73 6.46 6.28 4.62
C ILE A 73 7.00 6.76 5.97
N CYS A 74 8.29 7.10 6.03
CA CYS A 74 8.93 7.61 7.23
C CYS A 74 8.40 8.99 7.63
N LYS A 75 8.16 9.87 6.65
CA LYS A 75 7.67 11.24 6.88
C LYS A 75 6.21 11.28 7.35
N GLU A 76 5.37 10.39 6.84
CA GLU A 76 3.94 10.31 7.18
C GLU A 76 3.65 9.44 8.40
N ASP A 77 4.69 8.86 9.02
CA ASP A 77 4.65 7.98 10.19
C ASP A 77 3.76 6.74 10.01
N VAL A 78 3.75 6.20 8.79
CA VAL A 78 2.88 5.06 8.43
C VAL A 78 3.31 3.78 9.14
N ILE A 79 4.60 3.63 9.46
CA ILE A 79 5.11 2.46 10.19
C ILE A 79 4.46 2.37 11.58
N SER A 80 4.30 3.50 12.27
CA SER A 80 3.67 3.53 13.59
C SER A 80 2.21 3.10 13.53
N LEU A 81 1.47 3.54 12.49
CA LEU A 81 0.09 3.11 12.24
C LEU A 81 0.00 1.60 11.99
N ILE A 82 0.88 1.06 11.14
CA ILE A 82 0.94 -0.39 10.87
C ILE A 82 1.15 -1.17 12.17
N VAL A 83 2.06 -0.73 13.03
CA VAL A 83 2.36 -1.41 14.31
C VAL A 83 1.18 -1.33 15.27
N GLN A 84 0.51 -0.17 15.36
CA GLN A 84 -0.67 0.01 16.22
C GLN A 84 -1.84 -0.88 15.76
N ASP A 85 -2.08 -0.96 14.45
CA ASP A 85 -3.22 -1.69 13.89
C ASP A 85 -2.90 -3.15 13.57
N LEU A 86 -1.65 -3.59 13.70
CA LEU A 86 -1.19 -4.97 13.45
C LEU A 86 -2.07 -6.06 14.08
N PRO A 87 -2.61 -5.90 15.32
CA PRO A 87 -3.52 -6.87 15.92
C PRO A 87 -4.84 -7.04 15.16
N SER A 88 -5.30 -6.00 14.47
CA SER A 88 -6.54 -5.99 13.68
C SER A 88 -6.35 -6.53 12.26
N LEU A 89 -5.12 -6.51 11.74
CA LEU A 89 -4.80 -6.96 10.39
C LEU A 89 -4.81 -8.49 10.27
N GLY A 90 -5.25 -8.97 9.10
CA GLY A 90 -5.21 -10.38 8.72
C GLY A 90 -3.77 -10.91 8.58
N TRP A 91 -3.62 -12.24 8.66
CA TRP A 91 -2.30 -12.91 8.62
C TRP A 91 -1.50 -12.64 7.33
N GLY A 92 -2.17 -12.31 6.22
CA GLY A 92 -1.50 -11.97 4.95
C GLY A 92 -0.81 -10.61 4.93
N VAL A 93 -1.15 -9.71 5.87
CA VAL A 93 -0.57 -8.35 5.98
C VAL A 93 0.53 -8.28 7.03
N ARG A 94 0.43 -9.11 8.08
CA ARG A 94 1.51 -9.34 9.06
C ARG A 94 2.76 -9.91 8.39
#